data_AF-A0A6N3T254-F1
#
_entry.id   AF-A0A6N3T254-F1
#
_cell.length_a   1.000
_cell.length_b   1.000
_cell.length_c   1.000
_cell.angle_alpha   90.00
_cell.angle_beta   90.00
_cell.angle_gamma   90.00
#
_symmetry.space_group_name_H-M   'P 1'
#
loop_
_entity.id
_entity.type
_entity.pdbx_description
1 polymer ?
#
loop_
_entity_poly.entity_id
_entity_poly.type
_entity_poly.pdbx_seq_one_letter_code
_entity_poly.pdbx_strand_id
1 'polypeptide(L)' 'MLKKSVTLSTVLTPAARRALHRHGRDSLSDLRFLEQWATNPSYNAATILRAGQIRRTNPDLMQDIDTGIRQGGTRKALR' A
#
# COMPACT_ATOMS: atom_id res chain seq x y z
N MET A 1 4.33 15.86 25.97
CA MET A 1 4.60 14.52 25.41
C MET A 1 3.33 13.99 24.76
N LEU A 2 3.16 14.17 23.44
CA LEU A 2 1.97 13.69 22.73
C LEU A 2 2.24 12.27 22.23
N LYS A 3 1.74 11.27 22.95
CA LYS A 3 1.78 9.87 22.52
C LYS A 3 0.88 9.76 21.28
N LYS A 4 1.45 9.92 20.08
CA LYS A 4 0.79 9.55 18.83
C LYS A 4 0.57 8.04 18.88
N SER A 5 -0.59 7.65 19.37
CA SER A 5 -1.20 6.37 19.03
C SER A 5 -1.42 6.39 17.52
N VAL A 6 -0.36 6.07 16.78
CA VAL A 6 -0.48 5.75 15.36
C VAL A 6 -1.19 4.42 15.35
N THR A 7 -2.51 4.51 15.30
CA THR A 7 -3.47 3.44 15.06
C THR A 7 -2.87 2.44 14.08
N LEU A 8 -2.43 1.29 14.60
CA LEU A 8 -2.03 0.13 13.79
C LEU A 8 -3.25 -0.50 13.06
N SER A 9 -4.45 0.06 13.23
CA SER A 9 -5.70 -0.37 12.61
C SER A 9 -6.07 0.37 11.31
N THR A 10 -5.16 1.14 10.71
CA THR A 10 -5.44 1.78 9.41
C THR A 10 -5.47 0.73 8.31
N VAL A 11 -6.68 0.24 8.04
CA VAL A 11 -7.19 -0.47 6.85
C VAL A 11 -6.16 -0.61 5.73
N LEU A 12 -5.28 -1.62 5.82
CA LEU A 12 -4.53 -2.09 4.67
C LEU A 12 -5.42 -3.10 3.93
N THR A 13 -5.55 -2.93 2.62
CA THR A 13 -6.15 -3.95 1.75
C THR A 13 -5.49 -5.31 2.00
N PRO A 14 -6.17 -6.43 1.67
CA PRO A 14 -5.56 -7.75 1.76
C PRO A 14 -4.25 -7.86 0.96
N ALA A 15 -4.11 -7.11 -0.14
CA ALA A 15 -2.89 -7.06 -0.94
C ALA A 15 -1.75 -6.36 -0.16
N ALA A 16 -2.00 -5.16 0.37
CA ALA A 16 -1.01 -4.44 1.18
C ALA A 16 -0.65 -5.19 2.47
N ARG A 17 -1.58 -5.93 3.07
CA ARG A 17 -1.28 -6.77 4.24
C ARG A 17 -0.36 -7.93 3.89
N ARG A 18 -0.59 -8.61 2.76
CA ARG A 18 0.32 -9.67 2.28
C ARG A 18 1.69 -9.11 1.95
N ALA A 19 1.76 -7.96 1.31
CA ALA A 19 3.01 -7.27 1.03
C ALA A 19 3.76 -6.91 2.33
N LEU A 20 3.06 -6.38 3.34
CA LEU A 20 3.66 -6.09 4.66
C LEU A 20 4.26 -7.34 5.33
N HIS A 21 3.59 -8.48 5.23
CA HIS A 21 4.10 -9.74 5.78
C HIS A 21 5.40 -10.21 5.10
N ARG A 22 5.62 -9.88 3.82
CA ARG A 22 6.81 -10.28 3.07
C ARG A 22 7.96 -9.30 3.20
N HIS A 23 7.66 -8.00 3.13
CA HIS A 23 8.66 -6.93 3.08
C HIS A 23 8.96 -6.33 4.47
N GLY A 24 8.22 -6.72 5.50
CA GLY A 24 8.48 -6.33 6.88
C GLY A 24 8.05 -4.90 7.22
N ARG A 25 8.39 -4.47 8.44
CA ARG A 25 7.87 -3.23 9.04
C ARG A 25 8.38 -1.96 8.36
N ASP A 26 9.53 -2.02 7.70
CA ASP A 26 10.13 -0.87 7.02
C ASP A 26 9.29 -0.42 5.82
N SER A 27 8.53 -1.33 5.22
CA SER A 27 7.61 -1.05 4.13
C SER A 27 6.24 -0.51 4.58
N LEU A 28 5.98 -0.40 5.89
CA LEU A 28 4.67 0.00 6.41
C LEU A 28 4.29 1.44 6.03
N SER A 29 5.26 2.35 6.02
CA SER A 29 5.04 3.76 5.68
C SER A 29 4.66 3.91 4.21
N ASP A 30 5.38 3.22 3.33
CA ASP A 30 5.14 3.20 1.89
C ASP A 30 3.79 2.53 1.56
N LEU A 31 3.49 1.41 2.21
CA LEU A 31 2.20 0.73 2.05
C LEU A 31 1.02 1.62 2.47
N ARG A 32 1.14 2.33 3.60
CA ARG A 32 0.10 3.27 4.04
C ARG A 32 -0.08 4.42 3.07
N PHE A 33 1.01 4.97 2.56
CA PHE A 33 0.95 6.02 1.55
C PHE A 33 0.24 5.53 0.29
N LEU A 34 0.62 4.37 -0.24
CA LEU A 34 0.02 3.79 -1.45
C LEU A 34 -1.47 3.51 -1.27
N GLU A 35 -1.88 2.98 -0.13
CA GLU A 35 -3.28 2.70 0.20
C GLU A 35 -4.11 3.98 0.30
N GLN A 36 -3.57 5.00 0.98
CA GLN A 36 -4.23 6.30 1.08
C GLN A 36 -4.33 6.98 -0.28
N TRP A 37 -3.28 6.87 -1.11
CA TRP A 37 -3.25 7.42 -2.46
C TRP A 37 -4.21 6.70 -3.41
N ALA A 38 -4.38 5.38 -3.27
CA ALA A 38 -5.36 4.62 -4.06
C ALA A 38 -6.81 4.89 -3.64
N THR A 39 -7.05 5.06 -2.32
CA THR A 39 -8.41 5.27 -1.77
C THR A 39 -8.89 6.70 -1.95
N ASN A 40 -8.00 7.68 -1.77
CA ASN A 40 -8.28 9.09 -1.95
C ASN A 40 -7.11 9.77 -2.68
N PRO A 41 -7.07 9.68 -4.02
CA PRO A 41 -5.94 10.19 -4.79
C PRO A 41 -5.87 11.71 -4.69
N SER A 42 -4.79 12.21 -4.08
CA SER A 42 -4.36 13.58 -4.26
C SER A 42 -3.38 13.63 -5.42
N TYR A 43 -3.69 14.43 -6.44
CA TYR A 43 -2.87 14.58 -7.65
C TYR A 43 -1.91 15.77 -7.59
N ASN A 44 -1.50 16.16 -6.38
CA ASN A 44 -0.48 17.18 -6.25
C ASN A 44 0.90 16.62 -6.68
N ALA A 45 1.83 17.51 -7.05
CA ALA A 45 3.14 17.09 -7.55
C ALA A 45 3.91 16.23 -6.53
N ALA A 46 3.81 16.55 -5.24
CA ALA A 46 4.53 15.84 -4.19
C ALA A 46 4.05 14.39 -4.02
N THR A 47 2.74 14.13 -4.10
CA THR A 47 2.18 12.78 -4.00
C THR A 47 2.51 11.93 -5.22
N ILE A 48 2.47 12.51 -6.42
CA ILE A 48 2.89 11.84 -7.66
C ILE A 48 4.37 11.46 -7.57
N LEU A 49 5.22 12.38 -7.12
CA LEU A 49 6.65 12.13 -6.94
C LEU A 49 6.90 11.05 -5.87
N ARG A 50 6.17 11.08 -4.75
CA ARG A 50 6.30 10.08 -3.68
C ARG A 50 5.92 8.68 -4.17
N ALA A 51 4.83 8.56 -4.92
CA ALA A 51 4.45 7.30 -5.55
C ALA A 51 5.52 6.78 -6.51
N GLY A 52 6.06 7.67 -7.35
CA GLY A 52 7.14 7.34 -8.28
C GLY A 52 8.44 6.93 -7.59
N GLN A 53 8.77 7.54 -6.44
CA GLN A 53 9.90 7.15 -5.61
C GLN A 53 9.71 5.73 -5.07
N ILE A 54 8.58 5.43 -4.42
CA ILE A 54 8.29 4.11 -3.85
C ILE A 54 8.38 3.02 -4.92
N ARG A 55 7.83 3.27 -6.11
CA ARG A 55 7.88 2.33 -7.23
C ARG A 55 9.30 2.04 -7.72
N ARG A 56 10.22 3.00 -7.62
CA ARG A 56 11.63 2.82 -8.03
C ARG A 56 12.48 2.20 -6.91
N THR A 57 12.22 2.55 -5.66
CA THR A 57 12.99 2.03 -4.52
C THR A 57 12.59 0.61 -4.15
N ASN A 58 11.31 0.27 -4.30
CA ASN A 58 10.73 -1.01 -3.90
C ASN A 58 9.89 -1.61 -5.05
N PRO A 59 10.51 -2.00 -6.19
CA PRO A 59 9.78 -2.56 -7.33
C PRO A 59 9.04 -3.86 -6.98
N ASP A 60 9.65 -4.72 -6.14
CA ASP A 60 9.06 -6.00 -5.70
C ASP A 60 7.82 -5.79 -4.82
N LEU A 61 7.84 -4.75 -3.97
CA LEU A 61 6.68 -4.35 -3.16
C LEU A 61 5.49 -4.01 -4.06
N MET A 62 5.71 -3.25 -5.13
CA MET A 62 4.66 -2.88 -6.08
C MET A 62 4.14 -4.10 -6.82
N GLN A 63 5.03 -5.02 -7.24
CA GLN A 63 4.62 -6.25 -7.91
C GLN A 63 3.74 -7.12 -7.02
N ASP A 64 4.05 -7.22 -5.73
CA ASP A 64 3.27 -7.99 -4.77
C ASP A 64 1.89 -7.39 -4.49
N ILE A 65 1.80 -6.06 -4.44
CA ILE A 65 0.53 -5.35 -4.31
C ILE A 65 -0.32 -5.56 -5.57
N ASP A 66 0.23 -5.33 -6.76
CA ASP A 66 -0.47 -5.51 -8.04
C ASP A 66 -0.97 -6.94 -8.23
N THR A 67 -0.11 -7.91 -7.93
CA THR A 67 -0.47 -9.34 -7.97
C THR A 67 -1.58 -9.63 -6.97
N GLY A 68 -1.49 -9.08 -5.76
CA GLY A 68 -2.49 -9.23 -4.72
C GLY A 68 -3.85 -8.63 -5.08
N ILE A 69 -3.88 -7.52 -5.83
CA ILE A 69 -5.09 -6.89 -6.34
C ILE A 69 -5.74 -7.77 -7.41
N ARG A 70 -4.95 -8.25 -8.38
CA ARG A 70 -5.44 -9.12 -9.47
C ARG A 70 -6.04 -10.42 -8.95
N GLN A 71 -5.40 -11.05 -7.97
CA GLN A 71 -5.89 -12.28 -7.33
C GLN A 71 -7.13 -12.07 -6.44
N GLY A 72 -7.37 -10.84 -5.97
CA GLY A 72 -8.59 -10.48 -5.26
C GLY A 72 -9.79 -10.29 -6.18
N GLY A 73 -9.57 -9.77 -7.39
CA GLY A 73 -10.60 -9.55 -8.40
C GLY A 73 -11.14 -10.84 -9.03
N THR A 74 -10.27 -11.83 -9.28
CA THR A 74 -10.67 -13.11 -9.90
C THR A 74 -11.56 -13.98 -9.01
N ARG A 75 -11.50 -13.83 -7.69
CA ARG A 75 -12.38 -14.57 -6.76
C ARG A 75 -13.80 -14.02 -6.68
N LYS A 76 -14.06 -12.81 -7.18
CA LYS A 76 -15.40 -12.19 -7.14
C LYS A 76 -16.26 -12.49 -8.38
N ALA A 77 -15.68 -13.06 -9.43
CA ALA A 77 -16.35 -13.32 -10.72
C ALA A 77 -16.96 -14.74 -10.84
N LEU A 78 -16.99 -15.52 -9.76
CA LEU A 78 -17.44 -16.93 -9.74
C LEU A 78 -18.52 -17.19 -8.67
N ARG A 79 -19.35 -16.20 -8.34
CA ARG A 79 -20.53 -16.38 -7.47
C ARG A 79 -21.79 -15.92 -8.17
#